data_AF-A0A329MME2-F1
#
_entry.id   AF-A0A329MME2-F1
#
_cell.length_a   1.000
_cell.length_b   1.000
_cell.length_c   1.000
_cell.angle_alpha   90.00
_cell.angle_beta   90.00
_cell.angle_gamma   90.00
#
_symmetry.space_group_name_H-M   'P 1'
#
loop_
_entity.id
_entity.type
_entity.pdbx_description
1 polymer ?
#
loop_
_entity_poly.entity_id
_entity_poly.type
_entity_poly.pdbx_seq_one_letter_code
_entity_poly.pdbx_strand_id
1 'polypeptide(L)'
;MKRKPVYPIFLLLFIFVSLIGLAIWQQSAYLLYAASAIPFIIVPFLPDMSSIQKLKASAKNNDVQIYKLATIEGAPANHLIVQFQPGIVNWNRKMLYINLKNIPTVSKDLFAPDSASVPVLTFDLELNKRKPDLIGIRLQNIKERTSSFSFTTDEITRFVVRLDDLTEHAAPSLPISAPHTTGNRMQA
;
A
#
# COMPACT_ATOMS: atom_id res chain seq x y z
N MET A 1 4.62 13.32 -9.88
CA MET A 1 5.57 12.26 -10.24
C MET A 1 5.95 12.44 -11.70
N LYS A 2 7.22 12.77 -12.02
CA LYS A 2 7.68 12.86 -13.42
C LYS A 2 7.81 11.45 -13.97
N ARG A 3 7.02 11.09 -14.99
CA ARG A 3 7.17 9.81 -15.71
C ARG A 3 8.50 9.86 -16.47
N LYS A 4 9.39 8.89 -16.25
CA LYS A 4 10.59 8.76 -17.09
C LYS A 4 10.13 8.37 -18.51
N PRO A 5 10.72 8.94 -19.57
CA PRO A 5 10.33 8.58 -20.93
C PRO A 5 10.69 7.11 -21.19
N VAL A 6 9.73 6.35 -21.73
CA VAL A 6 9.87 4.90 -22.03
C VAL A 6 10.49 4.68 -23.42
N TYR A 7 10.48 5.70 -24.27
CA TYR A 7 11.06 5.72 -25.62
C TYR A 7 12.51 5.18 -25.76
N PRO A 8 13.48 5.51 -24.88
CA PRO A 8 14.85 5.00 -25.02
C PRO A 8 14.94 3.46 -24.89
N ILE A 9 14.01 2.83 -24.18
CA ILE A 9 14.00 1.37 -24.01
C ILE A 9 13.62 0.69 -25.33
N PHE A 10 12.58 1.19 -25.99
CA PHE A 10 12.15 0.66 -27.29
C PHE A 10 13.22 0.85 -28.36
N LEU A 11 13.91 2.00 -28.35
CA LEU A 11 15.03 2.25 -29.26
C LEU A 11 16.18 1.26 -29.01
N LEU A 12 16.59 1.05 -27.76
CA LEU A 12 17.65 0.08 -27.42
C LEU A 12 17.26 -1.36 -27.74
N LEU A 13 15.99 -1.73 -27.52
CA LEU A 13 15.46 -3.05 -27.89
C LEU A 13 15.51 -3.25 -29.42
N PHE A 14 15.13 -2.23 -30.18
CA PHE A 14 15.20 -2.26 -31.64
C PHE A 14 16.65 -2.45 -32.12
N ILE A 15 17.59 -1.66 -31.57
CA ILE A 15 19.02 -1.77 -31.89
C ILE A 15 19.55 -3.17 -31.56
N PHE A 16 19.16 -3.74 -30.41
CA PHE A 16 19.54 -5.10 -30.01
C PHE A 16 19.07 -6.15 -31.02
N VAL A 17 17.79 -6.12 -31.42
CA VAL A 17 17.22 -7.05 -32.39
C VAL A 17 17.86 -6.87 -33.77
N SER A 18 18.07 -5.63 -34.20
CA SER A 18 18.77 -5.34 -35.47
C SER A 18 20.20 -5.87 -35.47
N LEU A 19 20.95 -5.70 -34.38
CA LEU A 19 22.32 -6.21 -34.26
C LEU A 19 22.37 -7.74 -34.33
N ILE A 20 21.43 -8.44 -33.69
CA ILE A 20 21.34 -9.90 -33.80
C ILE A 20 21.04 -10.31 -35.24
N GLY A 21 20.08 -9.66 -35.91
CA GLY A 21 19.75 -9.95 -37.30
C GLY A 21 20.94 -9.72 -38.25
N LEU A 22 21.65 -8.60 -38.09
CA LEU A 22 22.87 -8.29 -38.83
C LEU A 22 24.00 -9.28 -38.53
N ALA A 23 24.17 -9.69 -37.27
CA ALA A 23 25.18 -10.66 -36.86
C ALA A 23 24.97 -12.02 -37.55
N ILE A 24 23.73 -12.48 -37.63
CA ILE A 24 23.37 -13.74 -38.29
C ILE A 24 23.60 -13.64 -39.80
N TRP A 25 23.15 -12.55 -40.43
CA TRP A 25 23.31 -12.37 -41.86
C TRP A 25 24.78 -12.26 -42.27
N GLN A 26 25.58 -11.48 -41.54
CA GLN A 26 27.01 -11.28 -41.85
C GLN A 26 27.93 -12.33 -41.22
N GLN A 27 27.38 -13.29 -40.46
CA GLN A 27 28.15 -14.29 -39.69
C GLN A 27 29.24 -13.66 -38.80
N SER A 28 28.96 -12.49 -38.24
CA SER A 28 29.96 -11.70 -37.49
C SER A 28 29.86 -11.92 -36.00
N ALA A 29 30.89 -12.55 -35.43
CA ALA A 29 31.02 -12.73 -33.99
C ALA A 29 31.12 -11.40 -33.22
N TYR A 30 31.71 -10.37 -33.83
CA TYR A 30 31.86 -9.04 -33.21
C TYR A 30 30.51 -8.37 -32.96
N LEU A 31 29.55 -8.51 -33.88
CA LEU A 31 28.20 -7.96 -33.72
C LEU A 31 27.42 -8.67 -32.62
N LEU A 32 27.61 -9.98 -32.48
CA LEU A 32 27.05 -10.77 -31.38
C LEU A 32 27.63 -10.32 -30.03
N TYR A 33 28.94 -10.05 -29.97
CA TYR A 33 29.58 -9.51 -28.77
C TYR A 33 29.04 -8.13 -28.41
N ALA A 34 28.88 -7.25 -29.39
CA ALA A 34 28.28 -5.93 -29.19
C ALA A 34 26.81 -6.03 -28.71
N ALA A 35 26.03 -6.94 -29.28
CA ALA A 35 24.65 -7.17 -28.87
C ALA A 35 24.56 -7.62 -27.41
N SER A 36 25.51 -8.43 -26.92
CA SER A 36 25.53 -8.93 -25.55
C SER A 36 25.73 -7.83 -24.49
N ALA A 37 26.29 -6.68 -24.86
CA ALA A 37 26.47 -5.54 -23.97
C ALA A 37 25.17 -4.73 -23.76
N ILE A 38 24.24 -4.79 -24.71
CA ILE A 38 23.02 -3.96 -24.69
C ILE A 38 22.11 -4.25 -23.49
N PRO A 39 21.85 -5.50 -23.08
CA PRO A 39 21.08 -5.78 -21.87
C PRO A 39 21.58 -5.01 -20.64
N PHE A 40 22.90 -4.93 -20.43
CA PHE A 40 23.50 -4.17 -19.33
C PHE A 40 23.22 -2.66 -19.42
N ILE A 41 23.17 -2.13 -20.65
CA ILE A 41 22.83 -0.72 -20.91
C ILE A 41 21.34 -0.47 -20.68
N ILE A 42 20.45 -1.43 -20.96
CA ILE A 42 18.99 -1.28 -20.79
C ILE A 42 18.57 -1.22 -19.31
N VAL A 43 19.20 -2.01 -18.43
CA VAL A 43 18.82 -2.12 -17.00
C VAL A 43 18.61 -0.77 -16.29
N PRO A 44 19.53 0.22 -16.36
CA PRO A 44 19.33 1.50 -15.66
C PRO A 44 18.17 2.35 -16.22
N PHE A 45 17.72 2.08 -17.45
CA PHE A 45 16.60 2.78 -18.08
C PHE A 45 15.25 2.11 -17.85
N LEU A 46 15.22 0.89 -17.30
CA LEU A 46 13.97 0.24 -16.97
C LEU A 46 13.16 1.12 -16.00
N PRO A 47 11.87 1.35 -16.29
CA PRO A 47 11.03 2.11 -15.39
C PRO A 47 10.97 1.36 -14.07
N ASP A 48 11.32 2.05 -12.98
CA ASP A 48 11.12 1.53 -11.64
C ASP A 48 9.62 1.27 -11.46
N MET A 49 9.21 0.02 -11.59
CA MET A 49 7.85 -0.43 -11.34
C MET A 49 7.66 -0.45 -9.83
N SER A 50 7.63 0.74 -9.22
CA SER A 50 7.64 0.89 -7.77
C SER A 50 6.52 0.05 -7.18
N SER A 51 6.84 -1.07 -6.56
CA SER A 51 5.87 -2.03 -6.06
C SER A 51 5.02 -1.52 -4.89
N ILE A 52 5.22 -0.24 -4.54
CA ILE A 52 4.81 0.39 -3.31
C ILE A 52 3.97 1.62 -3.64
N GLN A 53 2.75 1.65 -3.12
CA GLN A 53 1.90 2.82 -3.04
C GLN A 53 1.95 3.40 -1.63
N LYS A 54 1.73 4.72 -1.51
CA LYS A 54 1.59 5.40 -0.22
C LYS A 54 0.26 6.14 -0.22
N LEU A 55 -0.58 5.89 0.77
CA LEU A 55 -1.75 6.71 1.05
C LEU A 55 -1.38 7.77 2.07
N LYS A 56 -1.80 9.00 1.79
CA LYS A 56 -1.75 10.09 2.74
C LYS A 56 -3.19 10.48 3.03
N ALA A 57 -3.54 10.59 4.30
CA ALA A 57 -4.78 11.24 4.68
C ALA A 57 -4.77 12.65 4.07
N SER A 58 -5.82 12.97 3.32
CA SER A 58 -5.97 14.28 2.70
C SER A 58 -7.12 14.99 3.39
N ALA A 59 -6.80 16.00 4.19
CA ALA A 59 -7.82 16.84 4.82
C ALA A 59 -8.55 17.75 3.79
N LYS A 60 -7.94 17.96 2.61
CA LYS A 60 -8.41 18.94 1.61
C LYS A 60 -9.32 18.34 0.55
N ASN A 61 -9.15 17.04 0.27
CA ASN A 61 -9.90 16.33 -0.76
C ASN A 61 -10.28 15.01 -0.11
N ASN A 62 -11.57 14.75 0.04
CA ASN A 62 -12.16 13.65 0.84
C ASN A 62 -11.85 12.24 0.29
N ASP A 63 -10.78 12.11 -0.49
CA ASP A 63 -10.38 10.97 -1.31
C ASP A 63 -9.81 9.83 -0.44
N VAL A 64 -9.19 10.19 0.70
CA VAL A 64 -8.64 9.23 1.67
C VAL A 64 -8.83 9.77 3.09
N GLN A 65 -9.66 9.09 3.87
CA GLN A 65 -9.88 9.34 5.28
C GLN A 65 -9.35 8.16 6.10
N ILE A 66 -8.60 8.47 7.16
CA ILE A 66 -8.10 7.48 8.10
C ILE A 66 -8.59 7.91 9.47
N TYR A 67 -9.32 7.03 10.16
CA TYR A 67 -9.85 7.32 11.49
C TYR A 67 -9.82 6.09 12.38
N LYS A 68 -9.65 6.31 13.67
CA LYS A 68 -9.79 5.27 14.70
C LYS A 68 -11.25 5.23 15.13
N LEU A 69 -11.85 4.05 15.07
CA LEU A 69 -13.23 3.83 15.47
C LEU A 69 -13.29 3.31 16.91
N ALA A 70 -13.95 4.09 17.77
CA ALA A 70 -14.34 3.67 19.11
C ALA A 70 -15.75 3.05 19.07
N THR A 71 -15.90 1.88 19.69
CA THR A 71 -17.19 1.16 19.74
C THR A 71 -18.23 1.88 20.58
N ILE A 72 -17.78 2.68 21.56
CA ILE A 72 -18.58 3.47 22.49
C ILE A 72 -17.87 4.83 22.64
N GLU A 73 -18.63 5.91 22.77
CA GLU A 73 -18.10 7.24 23.08
C GLU A 73 -17.28 7.18 24.39
N GLY A 74 -15.98 7.50 24.32
CA GLY A 74 -15.06 7.41 25.47
C GLY A 74 -14.38 6.04 25.69
N ALA A 75 -14.64 5.02 24.87
CA ALA A 75 -13.92 3.75 24.91
C ALA A 75 -12.61 3.80 24.08
N PRO A 76 -11.61 2.94 24.39
CA PRO A 76 -10.45 2.79 23.52
C PRO A 76 -10.91 2.38 22.12
N ALA A 77 -10.32 3.00 21.11
CA ALA A 77 -10.59 2.61 19.73
C ALA A 77 -10.02 1.21 19.49
N ASN A 78 -10.83 0.33 18.88
CA ASN A 78 -10.43 -1.05 18.61
C ASN A 78 -10.12 -1.30 17.12
N HIS A 79 -10.62 -0.43 16.25
CA HIS A 79 -10.45 -0.58 14.80
C HIS A 79 -9.87 0.70 14.19
N LEU A 80 -8.90 0.53 13.30
CA LEU A 80 -8.43 1.55 12.39
C LEU A 80 -9.15 1.36 11.05
N ILE A 81 -9.81 2.42 10.61
CA ILE A 81 -10.56 2.44 9.35
C ILE A 81 -9.82 3.33 8.36
N VAL A 82 -9.59 2.79 7.17
CA VAL A 82 -8.98 3.50 6.04
C VAL A 82 -10.02 3.52 4.93
N GLN A 83 -10.71 4.64 4.79
CA GLN A 83 -11.72 4.87 3.77
C GLN A 83 -11.10 5.63 2.61
N PHE A 84 -11.43 5.20 1.39
CA PHE A 84 -10.91 5.81 0.17
C PHE A 84 -11.96 5.75 -0.94
N GLN A 85 -11.88 6.69 -1.87
CA GLN A 85 -12.74 6.66 -3.06
C GLN A 85 -12.37 5.50 -3.99
N PRO A 86 -13.36 4.93 -4.73
CA PRO A 86 -13.09 3.95 -5.77
C PRO A 86 -11.99 4.41 -6.73
N GLY A 87 -11.08 3.51 -7.09
CA GLY A 87 -9.97 3.80 -8.02
C GLY A 87 -8.73 4.48 -7.41
N ILE A 88 -8.75 4.89 -6.13
CA ILE A 88 -7.57 5.46 -5.46
C ILE A 88 -6.52 4.39 -5.14
N VAL A 89 -6.95 3.20 -4.72
CA VAL A 89 -6.05 2.08 -4.43
C VAL A 89 -5.69 1.39 -5.74
N ASN A 90 -4.39 1.29 -6.03
CA ASN A 90 -3.90 0.56 -7.18
C ASN A 90 -3.60 -0.89 -6.78
N TRP A 91 -4.55 -1.77 -7.06
CA TRP A 91 -4.49 -3.20 -6.76
C TRP A 91 -3.37 -3.97 -7.48
N ASN A 92 -2.70 -3.35 -8.46
CA ASN A 92 -1.54 -3.95 -9.14
C ASN A 92 -0.21 -3.67 -8.42
N ARG A 93 -0.22 -2.91 -7.33
CA ARG A 93 0.95 -2.70 -6.46
C ARG A 93 0.99 -3.80 -5.40
N LYS A 94 2.18 -4.22 -4.95
CA LYS A 94 2.28 -5.25 -3.88
C LYS A 94 2.01 -4.68 -2.50
N MET A 95 2.40 -3.43 -2.24
CA MET A 95 2.29 -2.81 -0.91
C MET A 95 1.62 -1.46 -0.93
N LEU A 96 0.90 -1.17 0.14
CA LEU A 96 0.25 0.09 0.43
C LEU A 96 0.71 0.60 1.80
N TYR A 97 1.46 1.69 1.86
CA TYR A 97 1.84 2.29 3.15
C TYR A 97 0.85 3.35 3.60
N ILE A 98 0.51 3.28 4.88
CA ILE A 98 -0.39 4.18 5.57
C ILE A 98 0.37 4.82 6.72
N ASN A 99 0.20 6.13 6.90
CA ASN A 99 0.81 6.87 8.00
C ASN A 99 -0.11 6.87 9.21
N LEU A 100 0.40 6.41 10.35
CA LEU A 100 -0.31 6.37 11.62
C LEU A 100 -0.24 7.68 12.41
N LYS A 101 0.58 8.64 11.97
CA LYS A 101 0.77 9.89 12.68
C LYS A 101 -0.49 10.74 12.64
N ASN A 102 -0.95 11.18 13.81
CA ASN A 102 -2.08 12.10 13.99
C ASN A 102 -3.41 11.62 13.37
N ILE A 103 -3.76 10.34 13.55
CA ILE A 103 -5.06 9.84 13.11
C ILE A 103 -6.16 10.32 14.08
N PRO A 104 -7.22 11.00 13.58
CA PRO A 104 -8.36 11.39 14.40
C PRO A 104 -9.16 10.16 14.87
N THR A 105 -9.61 10.20 16.12
CA THR A 105 -10.59 9.24 16.65
C THR A 105 -11.98 9.80 16.40
N VAL A 106 -12.86 8.99 15.80
CA VAL A 106 -14.20 9.41 15.39
C VAL A 106 -15.23 8.41 15.92
N SER A 107 -16.41 8.89 16.32
CA SER A 107 -17.54 8.04 16.70
C SER A 107 -18.14 7.33 15.47
N LYS A 108 -18.95 6.30 15.76
CA LYS A 108 -19.60 5.42 14.77
C LYS A 108 -20.58 6.14 13.82
N ASP A 109 -20.88 7.42 14.07
CA ASP A 109 -21.90 8.17 13.31
C ASP A 109 -21.45 8.58 11.90
N LEU A 110 -20.13 8.55 11.62
CA LEU A 110 -19.61 8.76 10.26
C LEU A 110 -19.54 7.47 9.41
N PHE A 111 -20.08 6.35 9.90
CA PHE A 111 -20.05 5.08 9.19
C PHE A 111 -21.13 5.06 8.10
N ALA A 112 -20.75 5.38 6.86
CA ALA A 112 -21.65 5.22 5.71
C ALA A 112 -22.01 3.73 5.52
N PRO A 113 -23.30 3.35 5.50
CA PRO A 113 -23.74 1.95 5.43
C PRO A 113 -23.40 1.27 4.10
N ASP A 114 -23.32 2.02 3.00
CA ASP A 114 -23.13 1.48 1.64
C ASP A 114 -21.66 1.39 1.19
N SER A 115 -20.79 0.87 2.05
CA SER A 115 -19.35 0.77 1.74
C SER A 115 -18.83 -0.66 1.82
N ALA A 116 -18.37 -1.20 0.69
CA ALA A 116 -17.70 -2.49 0.63
C ALA A 116 -16.38 -2.41 1.41
N SER A 117 -16.36 -3.12 2.53
CA SER A 117 -15.30 -3.07 3.53
C SER A 117 -14.57 -4.41 3.57
N VAL A 118 -13.24 -4.37 3.57
CA VAL A 118 -12.43 -5.59 3.67
C VAL A 118 -11.59 -5.58 4.95
N PRO A 119 -11.65 -6.65 5.77
CA PRO A 119 -10.77 -6.80 6.90
C PRO A 119 -9.33 -7.03 6.42
N VAL A 120 -8.41 -6.28 7.00
CA VAL A 120 -6.97 -6.48 6.85
C VAL A 120 -6.52 -7.30 8.02
N LEU A 121 -5.93 -8.46 7.73
CA LEU A 121 -5.52 -9.42 8.75
C LEU A 121 -4.06 -9.22 9.10
N THR A 122 -3.61 -9.72 10.25
CA THR A 122 -2.23 -9.59 10.74
C THR A 122 -1.17 -9.96 9.69
N PHE A 123 -1.39 -11.03 8.93
CA PHE A 123 -0.45 -11.47 7.88
C PHE A 123 -0.44 -10.58 6.62
N ASP A 124 -1.45 -9.72 6.45
CA ASP A 124 -1.45 -8.70 5.39
C ASP A 124 -0.61 -7.49 5.79
N LEU A 125 -0.21 -7.36 7.06
CA LEU A 125 0.48 -6.21 7.59
C LEU A 125 2.00 -6.41 7.52
N GLU A 126 2.71 -5.34 7.17
CA GLU A 126 4.16 -5.30 7.21
C GLU A 126 4.64 -3.96 7.74
N LEU A 127 5.51 -3.99 8.75
CA LEU A 127 6.04 -2.76 9.33
C LEU A 127 7.19 -2.24 8.50
N ASN A 128 7.23 -0.92 8.34
CA ASN A 128 8.40 -0.30 7.80
C ASN A 128 9.51 -0.22 8.87
N LYS A 129 10.50 -1.11 8.79
CA LYS A 129 11.66 -1.14 9.71
C LYS A 129 12.39 0.20 9.86
N ARG A 130 12.32 1.08 8.84
CA ARG A 130 12.97 2.40 8.86
C ARG A 130 12.05 3.54 9.33
N LYS A 131 10.74 3.32 9.35
CA LYS A 131 9.73 4.35 9.62
C LYS A 131 8.57 3.74 10.42
N PRO A 132 8.65 3.67 11.75
CA PRO A 132 7.65 2.98 12.57
C PRO A 132 6.24 3.60 12.46
N ASP A 133 6.14 4.88 12.09
CA ASP A 133 4.87 5.55 11.83
C ASP A 133 4.17 5.07 10.54
N LEU A 134 4.81 4.21 9.73
CA LEU A 134 4.26 3.67 8.50
C LEU A 134 3.98 2.17 8.60
N ILE A 135 2.72 1.81 8.37
CA ILE A 135 2.30 0.41 8.19
C ILE A 135 2.09 0.14 6.71
N GLY A 136 2.72 -0.91 6.21
CA GLY A 136 2.47 -1.50 4.91
C GLY A 136 1.33 -2.51 4.98
N ILE A 137 0.47 -2.50 3.97
CA ILE A 137 -0.55 -3.52 3.72
C ILE A 137 -0.21 -4.21 2.41
N ARG A 138 -0.13 -5.55 2.41
CA ARG A 138 0.09 -6.39 1.24
C ARG A 138 -1.20 -6.50 0.42
N LEU A 139 -1.30 -5.73 -0.65
CA LEU A 139 -2.50 -5.70 -1.50
C LEU A 139 -2.72 -7.01 -2.25
N GLN A 140 -1.65 -7.76 -2.53
CA GLN A 140 -1.74 -9.03 -3.26
C GLN A 140 -2.55 -10.08 -2.48
N ASN A 141 -2.25 -10.26 -1.19
CA ASN A 141 -2.99 -11.17 -0.32
C ASN A 141 -4.47 -10.81 -0.25
N ILE A 142 -4.77 -9.51 -0.17
CA ILE A 142 -6.15 -9.01 -0.15
C ILE A 142 -6.83 -9.32 -1.49
N LYS A 143 -6.17 -9.03 -2.61
CA LYS A 143 -6.70 -9.31 -3.96
C LYS A 143 -7.02 -10.80 -4.15
N GLU A 144 -6.12 -11.68 -3.70
CA GLU A 144 -6.30 -13.13 -3.75
C GLU A 144 -7.51 -13.56 -2.89
N ARG A 145 -7.65 -13.03 -1.67
CA ARG A 145 -8.81 -13.32 -0.80
C ARG A 145 -10.11 -12.78 -1.36
N THR A 146 -10.09 -11.59 -1.96
CA THR A 146 -11.26 -10.96 -2.56
C THR A 146 -11.75 -11.70 -3.81
N SER A 147 -10.90 -12.45 -4.50
CA SER A 147 -11.32 -13.27 -5.65
C SER A 147 -12.40 -14.30 -5.30
N SER A 148 -12.53 -14.67 -4.03
CA SER A 148 -13.54 -15.60 -3.52
C SER A 148 -14.80 -14.91 -2.97
N PHE A 149 -14.87 -13.57 -2.98
CA PHE A 149 -16.03 -12.81 -2.50
C PHE A 149 -16.98 -12.44 -3.65
N SER A 150 -18.21 -12.07 -3.30
CA SER A 150 -19.24 -11.63 -4.25
C SER A 150 -19.03 -10.20 -4.78
N PHE A 151 -17.99 -9.50 -4.32
CA PHE A 151 -17.64 -8.14 -4.74
C PHE A 151 -16.21 -8.10 -5.28
N THR A 152 -15.96 -7.16 -6.19
CA THR A 152 -14.66 -6.98 -6.84
C THR A 152 -13.77 -6.03 -6.06
N THR A 153 -12.47 -6.04 -6.36
CA THR A 153 -11.53 -5.10 -5.73
C THR A 153 -11.85 -3.64 -6.05
N ASP A 154 -12.54 -3.37 -7.15
CA ASP A 154 -12.91 -2.01 -7.56
C ASP A 154 -14.07 -1.44 -6.74
N GLU A 155 -14.84 -2.31 -6.08
CA GLU A 155 -15.95 -1.95 -5.19
C GLU A 155 -15.49 -1.73 -3.74
N ILE A 156 -14.30 -2.20 -3.38
CA ILE A 156 -13.74 -1.98 -2.04
C ILE A 156 -13.44 -0.50 -1.86
N THR A 157 -14.03 0.09 -0.83
CA THR A 157 -13.86 1.51 -0.46
C THR A 157 -13.31 1.68 0.95
N ARG A 158 -13.13 0.58 1.68
CA ARG A 158 -12.68 0.61 3.06
C ARG A 158 -11.80 -0.57 3.43
N PHE A 159 -10.68 -0.29 4.10
CA PHE A 159 -9.95 -1.27 4.89
C PHE A 159 -10.28 -1.15 6.36
N VAL A 160 -10.46 -2.29 7.01
CA VAL A 160 -10.71 -2.41 8.45
C VAL A 160 -9.56 -3.17 9.07
N VAL A 161 -8.78 -2.50 9.91
CA VAL A 161 -7.60 -3.07 10.58
C VAL A 161 -7.89 -3.09 12.08
N ARG A 162 -7.62 -4.20 12.78
CA ARG A 162 -7.71 -4.21 14.25
C ARG A 162 -6.49 -3.51 14.83
N LEU A 163 -6.71 -2.65 15.82
CA LEU A 163 -5.61 -1.93 16.46
C LEU A 163 -4.71 -2.88 17.27
N ASP A 164 -5.25 -3.99 17.78
CA ASP A 164 -4.47 -5.02 18.48
C ASP A 164 -3.44 -5.68 17.55
N ASP A 165 -3.86 -6.04 16.32
CA ASP A 165 -2.96 -6.58 15.28
C ASP A 165 -1.85 -5.58 14.92
N LEU A 166 -2.11 -4.28 15.10
CA LEU A 166 -1.09 -3.25 14.96
C LEU A 166 -0.16 -3.18 16.16
N THR A 167 -0.59 -3.50 17.38
CA THR A 167 0.30 -3.47 18.56
C THR A 167 1.22 -4.67 18.65
N GLU A 168 0.79 -5.83 18.16
CA GLU A 168 1.64 -7.01 18.06
C GLU A 168 2.81 -6.79 17.08
N HIS A 169 2.64 -5.84 16.16
CA HIS A 169 3.58 -5.54 15.09
C HIS A 169 4.26 -4.17 15.31
N ALA A 170 3.58 -3.16 15.82
CA ALA A 170 4.16 -1.84 16.11
C ALA A 170 5.01 -1.91 17.37
N ALA A 171 6.20 -1.31 17.31
CA ALA A 171 7.00 -1.06 18.49
C ALA A 171 6.19 -0.23 19.53
N PRO A 172 6.51 -0.31 20.84
CA PRO A 172 5.64 0.12 21.95
C PRO A 172 5.33 1.64 22.05
N SER A 173 5.65 2.44 21.04
CA SER A 173 5.63 3.91 21.10
C SER A 173 4.35 4.55 20.56
N LEU A 174 3.29 3.80 20.29
CA LEU A 174 1.98 4.40 20.04
C LEU A 174 1.38 4.83 21.38
N PRO A 175 1.11 6.13 21.63
CA PRO A 175 0.37 6.55 22.79
C PRO A 175 -1.08 6.09 22.61
N ILE A 176 -1.34 4.87 23.06
CA ILE A 176 -2.69 4.42 23.36
C ILE A 176 -2.96 5.00 24.74
N SER A 177 -3.73 6.09 24.79
CA SER A 177 -4.19 6.65 26.06
C SER A 177 -4.82 5.52 26.87
N ALA A 178 -4.16 5.15 27.96
CA ALA A 178 -4.60 4.10 28.86
C ALA A 178 -6.01 4.44 29.40
N PRO A 179 -6.87 3.44 29.68
CA PRO A 179 -8.16 3.69 30.29
C PRO A 179 -7.95 4.34 31.65
N HIS A 180 -8.58 5.51 31.83
CA HIS A 180 -8.66 6.21 33.10
C HIS A 180 -9.49 5.36 34.08
N THR A 181 -8.82 4.56 34.92
CA THR A 181 -9.47 3.88 36.04
C THR A 181 -9.84 4.92 37.09
N THR A 182 -11.03 5.52 36.99
CA THR A 182 -11.63 6.26 38.09
C THR A 182 -11.97 5.26 39.19
N GLY A 183 -11.04 5.08 40.13
CA GLY A 183 -11.27 4.30 41.34
C GLY A 183 -12.40 4.95 42.15
N ASN A 184 -13.59 4.35 42.09
CA ASN A 184 -14.70 4.67 42.96
C ASN A 184 -14.37 4.18 44.38
N ARG A 185 -13.68 5.00 45.17
CA ARG A 185 -13.47 4.74 46.59
C ARG A 185 -14.67 5.26 47.37
N MET A 186 -15.74 4.46 47.40
CA MET A 186 -16.70 4.50 48.50
C MET A 186 -16.03 3.85 49.71
N GLN A 187 -15.79 4.61 50.77
CA GLN A 187 -15.67 4.05 52.12
C GLN A 187 -16.57 4.85 53.05
N ALA A 188 -17.44 4.08 53.70
CA ALA A 188 -18.35 4.41 54.78
C ALA A 188 -17.62 4.85 56.05
#